data_AF-A0A815GY06-F1
#
_entry.id   AF-A0A815GY06-F1
#
_cell.length_a   1.000
_cell.length_b   1.000
_cell.length_c   1.000
_cell.angle_alpha   90.00
_cell.angle_beta   90.00
_cell.angle_gamma   90.00
#
_symmetry.space_group_name_H-M   'P 1'
#
loop_
_entity.id
_entity.type
_entity.pdbx_description
1 polymer ?
#
loop_
_entity_poly.entity_id
_entity_poly.type
_entity_poly.pdbx_seq_one_letter_code
_entity_poly.pdbx_strand_id
1 'polypeptide(L)'
;MAHVRGKGEYSRGVHKIQLKIENFNNGFFFFGINSKSTPIQNNSNTTPSSYGWLVGGNNAVYLHVNDIIELELDCYRRFIRMQNRRSGRQHELPIELDKCQFPWVLQLIFNYGTRIRIIP
;
A
#
# COMPACT_ATOMS: atom_id res chain seq x y z
N MET A 1 -3.71 1.35 -16.28
CA MET A 1 -3.69 1.25 -14.81
C MET A 1 -3.77 2.66 -14.24
N ALA A 2 -4.37 2.83 -13.08
CA ALA A 2 -4.37 4.09 -12.35
C ALA A 2 -3.24 4.07 -11.30
N HIS A 3 -2.52 5.20 -11.16
CA HIS A 3 -1.49 5.40 -10.15
C HIS A 3 -1.92 6.55 -9.25
N VAL A 4 -2.04 6.28 -7.95
CA VAL A 4 -2.49 7.26 -6.97
C VAL A 4 -1.43 7.38 -5.88
N ARG A 5 -1.07 8.63 -5.56
CA ARG A 5 -0.32 8.96 -4.34
C ARG A 5 -1.20 9.67 -3.35
N GLY A 6 -1.14 9.24 -2.10
CA GLY A 6 -1.75 9.95 -0.98
C GLY A 6 -1.10 11.32 -0.80
N LYS A 7 -1.88 12.27 -0.26
CA LYS A 7 -1.38 13.60 0.12
C LYS A 7 -0.72 13.62 1.50
N GLY A 8 -0.96 12.58 2.31
CA GLY A 8 -0.35 12.43 3.64
C GLY A 8 1.14 12.10 3.53
N GLU A 9 1.93 12.73 4.40
CA GLU A 9 3.37 12.56 4.49
C GLU A 9 3.73 11.99 5.87
N TYR A 10 4.36 10.82 5.86
CA TYR A 10 4.62 10.06 7.08
C TYR A 10 6.12 10.01 7.33
N SER A 11 6.59 10.71 8.36
CA SER A 11 8.00 10.75 8.76
C SER A 11 8.25 10.45 10.23
N ARG A 12 7.20 10.44 11.06
CA ARG A 12 7.23 10.23 12.51
C ARG A 12 5.93 9.60 12.96
N GLY A 13 5.95 8.84 14.05
CA GLY A 13 4.74 8.27 14.64
C GLY A 13 4.30 6.96 14.01
N VAL A 14 3.12 6.50 14.44
CA VAL A 14 2.43 5.33 13.93
C VAL A 14 1.12 5.79 13.29
N HIS A 15 0.89 5.40 12.04
CA HIS A 15 -0.26 5.83 11.25
C HIS A 15 -1.06 4.63 10.81
N LYS A 16 -2.39 4.71 10.90
CA LYS A 16 -3.30 3.67 10.42
C LYS A 16 -4.15 4.22 9.29
N ILE A 17 -4.24 3.45 8.21
CA ILE A 17 -5.02 3.77 7.02
C ILE A 17 -5.89 2.55 6.72
N GLN A 18 -7.21 2.75 6.63
CA GLN A 18 -8.13 1.68 6.27
C GLN A 18 -8.57 1.84 4.82
N LEU A 19 -8.43 0.77 4.03
CA LEU A 19 -8.84 0.70 2.63
C LEU A 19 -10.00 -0.28 2.51
N LYS A 20 -11.17 0.21 2.08
CA LYS A 20 -12.32 -0.62 1.71
C LYS A 20 -12.28 -0.93 0.22
N ILE A 21 -12.30 -2.21 -0.13
CA ILE A 21 -12.42 -2.67 -1.51
C ILE A 21 -13.90 -2.64 -1.91
N GLU A 22 -14.32 -1.62 -2.65
CA GLU A 22 -15.72 -1.46 -3.05
C GLU A 22 -16.03 -2.17 -4.37
N ASN A 23 -15.04 -2.23 -5.26
CA ASN A 23 -15.09 -3.06 -6.45
C ASN A 23 -13.69 -3.55 -6.78
N PHE A 24 -13.54 -4.82 -7.12
CA PHE A 24 -12.25 -5.39 -7.49
C PHE A 24 -12.34 -6.01 -8.88
N ASN A 25 -11.71 -5.37 -9.86
CA ASN A 25 -11.62 -5.91 -11.20
C ASN A 25 -10.40 -6.83 -11.26
N ASN A 26 -10.64 -8.14 -11.14
CA ASN A 26 -9.62 -9.19 -11.04
C ASN A 26 -8.39 -8.88 -11.91
N GLY A 27 -7.25 -8.70 -11.25
CA GLY A 27 -6.00 -8.33 -11.89
C GLY A 27 -5.04 -7.65 -10.93
N PHE A 28 -4.27 -6.70 -11.45
CA PHE A 28 -3.18 -6.05 -10.73
C PHE A 28 -3.72 -5.03 -9.72
N PHE A 29 -3.36 -5.21 -8.45
CA PHE A 29 -3.49 -4.17 -7.44
C PHE A 29 -2.29 -4.18 -6.50
N PHE A 30 -1.59 -3.06 -6.44
CA PHE A 30 -0.54 -2.78 -5.48
C PHE A 30 -1.04 -1.75 -4.47
N PHE A 31 -0.72 -1.99 -3.20
CA PHE A 31 -0.87 -1.00 -2.14
C PHE A 31 0.32 -1.06 -1.19
N GLY A 32 0.75 0.12 -0.74
CA GLY A 32 1.92 0.26 0.11
C GLY A 32 2.36 1.71 0.20
N ILE A 33 3.66 1.92 0.32
CA ILE A 33 4.27 3.25 0.39
C ILE A 33 5.34 3.44 -0.68
N ASN A 34 5.68 4.71 -0.91
CA ASN A 34 6.89 5.12 -1.61
C ASN A 34 7.56 6.28 -0.87
N SER A 35 8.83 6.52 -1.16
CA SER A 35 9.45 7.80 -0.79
C SER A 35 8.80 8.94 -1.58
N LYS A 36 8.52 10.06 -0.91
CA LYS A 36 8.02 11.27 -1.56
C LYS A 36 8.97 11.80 -2.63
N SER A 37 10.28 11.65 -2.43
CA SER A 37 11.31 12.15 -3.35
C SER A 37 11.38 11.36 -4.66
N THR A 38 10.84 10.15 -4.71
CA THR A 38 10.79 9.34 -5.92
C THR A 38 9.74 9.92 -6.89
N PRO A 39 10.03 10.13 -8.18
CA PRO A 39 9.02 10.56 -9.16
C PRO A 39 7.91 9.53 -9.38
N ILE A 40 6.72 9.98 -9.81
CA ILE A 40 5.67 9.06 -10.27
C ILE A 40 6.05 8.55 -11.66
N GLN A 41 6.07 7.23 -11.84
CA GLN A 41 6.37 6.58 -13.11
C GLN A 41 5.52 5.32 -13.33
N ASN A 42 5.43 4.87 -14.59
CA ASN A 42 4.57 3.75 -15.01
C ASN A 42 4.87 2.41 -14.31
N ASN A 43 6.08 2.25 -13.74
CA ASN A 43 6.50 1.08 -12.96
C ASN A 43 6.89 1.47 -11.52
N SER A 44 6.14 2.38 -10.91
CA SER A 44 6.48 2.93 -9.59
C SER A 44 6.39 1.92 -8.44
N ASN A 45 5.86 0.72 -8.66
CA ASN A 45 5.85 -0.40 -7.70
C ASN A 45 7.11 -1.29 -7.77
N THR A 46 7.97 -1.12 -8.78
CA THR A 46 9.22 -1.89 -8.90
C THR A 46 10.45 -1.05 -8.54
N THR A 47 10.25 0.18 -8.07
CA THR A 47 11.35 1.02 -7.60
C THR A 47 11.89 0.47 -6.28
N PRO A 48 13.20 0.60 -6.01
CA PRO A 48 13.76 0.23 -4.71
C PRO A 48 13.10 0.95 -3.53
N SER A 49 12.51 2.12 -3.79
CA SER A 49 11.79 2.95 -2.83
C SER A 49 10.33 2.56 -2.63
N SER A 50 9.81 1.53 -3.31
CA SER A 50 8.43 1.08 -3.18
C SER A 50 8.35 -0.16 -2.28
N TYR A 51 7.57 -0.04 -1.20
CA TYR A 51 7.37 -1.12 -0.24
C TYR A 51 5.87 -1.37 -0.12
N GLY A 52 5.44 -2.61 -0.35
CA GLY A 52 4.03 -2.96 -0.31
C GLY A 52 3.76 -4.34 -0.86
N TRP A 53 2.49 -4.63 -1.09
CA TRP A 53 2.05 -5.93 -1.55
C TRP A 53 1.36 -5.83 -2.89
N LEU A 54 1.51 -6.89 -3.67
CA LEU A 54 0.81 -7.09 -4.90
C LEU A 54 -0.28 -8.15 -4.73
N VAL A 55 -1.48 -7.82 -5.18
CA VAL A 55 -2.62 -8.72 -5.30
C VAL A 55 -2.55 -9.42 -6.66
N GLY A 56 -2.69 -10.74 -6.65
CA GLY A 56 -2.75 -11.56 -7.87
C GLY A 56 -1.41 -12.11 -8.40
N GLY A 57 -0.29 -11.99 -7.68
CA GLY A 57 1.00 -12.62 -8.01
C GLY A 57 1.36 -13.87 -7.19
N ASN A 58 2.57 -14.43 -7.38
CA ASN A 58 3.04 -15.66 -6.69
C ASN A 58 3.16 -15.55 -5.16
N ASN A 59 3.07 -14.34 -4.58
CA ASN A 59 2.95 -14.06 -3.14
C ASN A 59 1.66 -13.27 -2.83
N ALA A 60 0.59 -13.53 -3.58
CA ALA A 60 -0.62 -12.71 -3.60
C ALA A 60 -1.29 -12.60 -2.22
N VAL A 61 -1.50 -11.35 -1.81
CA VAL A 61 -2.63 -11.02 -0.94
C VAL A 61 -3.89 -11.28 -1.75
N TYR A 62 -4.79 -12.11 -1.26
CA TYR A 62 -6.10 -12.34 -1.91
C TYR A 62 -7.09 -11.32 -1.36
N LEU A 63 -7.71 -10.56 -2.26
CA LEU A 63 -8.73 -9.58 -1.91
C LEU A 63 -10.07 -9.95 -2.50
N HIS A 64 -11.12 -9.65 -1.74
CA HIS A 64 -12.49 -9.76 -2.18
C HIS A 64 -13.19 -8.40 -2.05
N VAL A 65 -14.26 -8.23 -2.81
CA VAL A 65 -15.16 -7.09 -2.63
C VAL A 65 -15.68 -7.09 -1.19
N ASN A 66 -15.73 -5.90 -0.59
CA ASN A 66 -16.00 -5.62 0.82
C ASN A 66 -14.89 -5.95 1.81
N ASP A 67 -13.71 -6.40 1.37
CA ASP A 67 -12.56 -6.49 2.26
C ASP A 67 -12.17 -5.11 2.79
N ILE A 68 -11.79 -5.09 4.07
CA ILE A 68 -11.16 -3.94 4.72
C ILE A 68 -9.71 -4.34 4.99
N ILE A 69 -8.81 -3.58 4.38
CA ILE A 69 -7.36 -3.71 4.56
C ILE A 69 -6.89 -2.59 5.46
N GLU A 70 -6.30 -2.94 6.60
CA GLU A 70 -5.62 -2.00 7.45
C GLU A 70 -4.16 -1.94 7.07
N LEU A 71 -3.66 -0.74 6.82
CA LEU A 71 -2.25 -0.45 6.67
C LEU A 71 -1.78 0.32 7.88
N GLU A 72 -0.78 -0.21 8.57
CA GLU A 72 -0.07 0.47 9.63
C GLU A 72 1.31 0.87 9.12
N LEU A 73 1.65 2.15 9.26
CA LEU A 73 2.95 2.71 8.94
C LEU A 73 3.61 3.11 10.27
N ASP A 74 4.62 2.36 10.70
CA ASP A 74 5.38 2.69 11.91
C ASP A 74 6.71 3.33 11.51
N CYS A 75 6.78 4.65 11.58
CA CYS A 75 7.98 5.41 11.21
C CYS A 75 9.11 5.24 12.25
N TYR A 76 8.82 4.84 13.48
CA TYR A 76 9.83 4.64 14.52
C TYR A 76 10.52 3.30 14.36
N ARG A 77 9.72 2.24 14.21
CA ARG A 77 10.21 0.86 14.04
C ARG A 77 10.53 0.52 12.59
N ARG A 78 10.21 1.43 11.65
CA ARG A 78 10.55 1.36 10.23
C ARG A 78 9.95 0.13 9.54
N PHE A 79 8.64 -0.06 9.69
CA PHE A 79 7.93 -1.12 8.96
C PHE A 79 6.60 -0.60 8.43
N ILE A 80 6.09 -1.32 7.43
CA ILE A 80 4.67 -1.29 7.07
C ILE A 80 4.05 -2.64 7.35
N ARG A 81 2.82 -2.63 7.83
CA ARG A 81 2.06 -3.83 8.13
C ARG A 81 0.70 -3.75 7.47
N MET A 82 0.32 -4.84 6.81
CA MET A 82 -1.01 -5.03 6.28
C MET A 82 -1.75 -6.07 7.10
N GLN A 83 -3.01 -5.80 7.39
CA GLN A 83 -3.96 -6.78 7.92
C GLN A 83 -5.24 -6.78 7.08
N ASN A 84 -5.66 -7.96 6.65
CA ASN A 84 -6.99 -8.15 6.06
C ASN A 84 -7.97 -8.51 7.16
N ARG A 85 -8.95 -7.64 7.46
CA ARG A 85 -9.89 -7.85 8.57
C ARG A 85 -10.74 -9.11 8.43
N ARG A 86 -11.13 -9.51 7.22
CA ARG A 86 -11.98 -10.69 7.00
C ARG A 86 -11.24 -11.98 7.28
N SER A 87 -10.02 -12.11 6.77
CA SER A 87 -9.21 -13.33 6.92
C SER A 87 -8.35 -13.35 8.19
N GLY A 88 -8.17 -12.20 8.84
CA GLY A 88 -7.25 -12.01 9.96
C GLY A 88 -5.77 -12.10 9.57
N ARG A 89 -5.45 -12.36 8.30
CA ARG A 89 -4.07 -12.49 7.82
C ARG A 89 -3.34 -11.16 7.95
N GLN A 90 -2.11 -11.25 8.45
CA GLN A 90 -1.24 -10.12 8.68
C GLN A 90 0.11 -10.37 8.01
N HIS A 91 0.66 -9.33 7.39
CA HIS A 91 1.97 -9.35 6.78
C HIS A 91 2.71 -8.07 7.16
N GLU A 92 3.99 -8.19 7.50
CA GLU A 92 4.85 -7.08 7.88
C GLU A 92 6.04 -7.02 6.92
N LEU A 93 6.42 -5.81 6.52
CA LEU A 93 7.59 -5.55 5.69
C LEU A 93 8.48 -4.52 6.40
N PRO A 94 9.70 -4.88 6.81
CA PRO A 94 10.68 -3.92 7.29
C PRO A 94 11.12 -3.00 6.14
N ILE A 95 11.47 -1.76 6.45
CA ILE A 95 11.84 -0.74 5.48
C ILE A 95 13.28 -0.30 5.69
N GLU A 96 14.07 -0.44 4.64
CA GLU A 96 15.42 0.09 4.57
C GLU A 96 15.35 1.56 4.11
N LEU A 97 15.71 2.49 4.99
CA LEU A 97 15.58 3.94 4.73
C LEU A 97 16.54 4.44 3.66
N ASP A 98 17.65 3.74 3.46
CA ASP A 98 18.62 3.91 2.39
C ASP A 98 17.99 3.65 1.01
N LYS A 99 16.91 2.87 0.94
CA LYS A 99 16.12 2.65 -0.29
C LYS A 99 14.83 3.47 -0.33
N CYS A 100 14.12 3.60 0.80
CA CYS A 100 12.86 4.34 0.93
C CYS A 100 12.94 5.39 2.04
N GLN A 101 13.47 6.55 1.69
CA GLN A 101 13.64 7.68 2.61
C GLN A 101 12.30 8.30 3.02
N PHE A 102 12.31 8.96 4.17
CA PHE A 102 11.20 9.80 4.60
C PHE A 102 11.10 11.10 3.77
N PRO A 103 9.91 11.72 3.70
CA PRO A 103 8.64 11.20 4.18
C PRO A 103 8.08 10.13 3.22
N TRP A 104 7.42 9.13 3.80
CA TRP A 104 6.67 8.16 3.03
C TRP A 104 5.33 8.72 2.61
N VAL A 105 4.83 8.27 1.46
CA VAL A 105 3.50 8.58 0.94
C VAL A 105 2.79 7.28 0.60
N LEU A 106 1.47 7.22 0.82
CA LEU A 106 0.64 6.09 0.40
C LEU A 106 0.71 5.97 -1.13
N GLN A 107 0.94 4.76 -1.64
CA GLN A 107 0.95 4.47 -3.06
C GLN A 107 -0.06 3.35 -3.36
N LEU A 108 -0.98 3.63 -4.29
CA LEU A 108 -1.94 2.67 -4.81
C LEU A 108 -1.78 2.58 -6.32
N ILE A 109 -1.71 1.37 -6.87
CA ILE A 109 -1.71 1.13 -8.31
C ILE A 109 -2.71 0.03 -8.62
N PHE A 110 -3.70 0.29 -9.47
CA PHE A 110 -4.77 -0.67 -9.73
C PHE A 110 -5.30 -0.59 -11.15
N ASN A 111 -5.94 -1.68 -11.59
CA ASN A 111 -6.65 -1.73 -12.86
C ASN A 111 -7.85 -0.80 -12.89
N TYR A 112 -8.15 -0.26 -14.08
CA TYR A 112 -9.39 0.48 -14.31
C TYR A 112 -10.60 -0.40 -13.96
N GLY A 113 -11.62 0.22 -13.37
CA GLY A 113 -12.79 -0.46 -12.84
C GLY A 113 -12.66 -0.87 -11.36
N THR A 114 -11.45 -1.00 -10.82
CA THR A 114 -11.26 -1.19 -9.37
C THR A 114 -11.64 0.09 -8.62
N ARG A 115 -12.41 -0.05 -7.54
CA ARG A 115 -12.85 1.05 -6.67
C ARG A 115 -12.42 0.76 -5.25
N ILE A 116 -11.65 1.70 -4.69
CA ILE A 116 -11.12 1.63 -3.33
C ILE A 116 -11.50 2.92 -2.64
N ARG A 117 -12.00 2.81 -1.42
CA ARG A 117 -12.28 3.97 -0.57
C ARG A 117 -11.41 3.91 0.68
N ILE A 118 -10.80 5.04 1.02
CA ILE A 118 -10.19 5.23 2.34
C ILE A 118 -11.32 5.50 3.32
N ILE A 119 -11.38 4.74 4.41
CA ILE A 119 -12.38 4.90 5.46
C ILE A 119 -11.73 5.35 6.78
N PRO A 120 -12.48 6.04 7.67
CA PRO A 120 -12.01 6.39 9.02
C PRO A 120 -11.66 5.17 9.88
#